data_AF-A0A7Z9GMW6-F1
#
_entry.id   AF-A0A7Z9GMW6-F1
#
_cell.length_a   1.000
_cell.length_b   1.000
_cell.length_c   1.000
_cell.angle_alpha   90.00
_cell.angle_beta   90.00
_cell.angle_gamma   90.00
#
_symmetry.space_group_name_H-M   'P 1'
#
loop_
_entity.id
_entity.type
_entity.pdbx_description
1 polymer ?
#
loop_
_entity_poly.entity_id
_entity_poly.type
_entity_poly.pdbx_seq_one_letter_code
_entity_poly.pdbx_strand_id
1 'polypeptide(L)' 'MTIDPFIESDLDDVVRIEQESFSAPWTRKMFRDELEGNPFASLFVSRKAGTIVGHVCFWVLFEELHIMNVAVSPDHRRRG' A
#
# COMPACT_ATOMS: atom_id res chain seq x y z
N MET A 1 13.24 4.21 9.01
CA MET A 1 12.04 3.97 8.19
C MET A 1 12.58 3.58 6.82
N THR A 2 12.12 2.46 6.28
CA THR A 2 12.53 1.95 4.98
C THR A 2 11.31 1.89 4.06
N ILE A 3 11.54 2.03 2.76
CA ILE A 3 10.54 1.76 1.74
C ILE A 3 11.00 0.51 1.01
N ASP A 4 10.13 -0.49 0.99
CA ASP A 4 10.44 -1.80 0.43
C ASP A 4 9.30 -2.22 -0.52
N PRO A 5 9.57 -3.08 -1.51
CA PRO A 5 8.52 -3.67 -2.34
C PRO A 5 7.47 -4.38 -1.47
N PHE A 6 6.20 -4.22 -1.83
CA PHE A 6 5.11 -5.00 -1.26
C PHE A 6 5.26 -6.47 -1.67
N ILE A 7 5.14 -7.40 -0.74
CA ILE A 7 5.05 -8.85 -1.02
C ILE A 7 3.79 -9.47 -0.37
N GLU A 8 3.37 -10.67 -0.82
CA GLU A 8 2.12 -11.30 -0.34
C GLU A 8 2.06 -11.47 1.19
N SER A 9 3.21 -11.63 1.88
CA SER A 9 3.24 -11.71 3.35
C SER A 9 2.89 -10.40 4.06
N ASP A 10 2.95 -9.27 3.37
CA ASP A 10 2.60 -7.94 3.90
C ASP A 10 1.09 -7.67 3.87
N LEU A 11 0.34 -8.52 3.17
CA LEU A 11 -1.06 -8.28 2.81
C LEU A 11 -1.97 -8.14 4.04
N ASP A 12 -1.71 -8.89 5.10
CA ASP A 12 -2.49 -8.82 6.34
C ASP A 12 -2.36 -7.44 7.02
N ASP A 13 -1.12 -6.94 7.12
CA ASP A 13 -0.82 -5.65 7.73
C ASP A 13 -1.34 -4.48 6.89
N VAL A 14 -1.22 -4.57 5.56
CA VAL A 14 -1.71 -3.54 4.64
C VAL A 14 -3.24 -3.47 4.67
N VAL A 15 -3.92 -4.61 4.63
CA VAL A 15 -5.39 -4.65 4.74
C VAL A 15 -5.84 -4.08 6.08
N ARG A 16 -5.12 -4.34 7.17
CA ARG A 16 -5.43 -3.72 8.48
C ARG A 16 -5.33 -2.20 8.42
N ILE A 17 -4.23 -1.66 7.88
CA ILE A 17 -4.03 -0.20 7.72
C ILE A 17 -5.13 0.41 6.85
N GLU A 18 -5.54 -0.30 5.79
CA GLU A 18 -6.59 0.12 4.87
C GLU A 18 -7.94 0.28 5.59
N GLN A 19 -8.34 -0.73 6.37
CA GLN A 19 -9.59 -0.72 7.15
C GLN A 19 -9.61 0.40 8.20
N GLU A 20 -8.45 0.71 8.80
CA GLU A 20 -8.30 1.82 9.74
C GLU A 20 -8.29 3.20 9.05
N SER A 21 -8.02 3.23 7.74
CA SER A 21 -7.75 4.49 7.02
C SER A 21 -8.91 5.01 6.20
N PHE A 22 -9.80 4.14 5.71
CA PHE A 22 -10.86 4.51 4.80
C PHE A 22 -12.23 3.98 5.25
N SER A 23 -13.30 4.74 4.95
CA SER A 23 -14.68 4.30 5.17
C SER A 23 -15.15 3.25 4.15
N ALA A 24 -14.52 3.21 2.98
CA ALA A 24 -14.73 2.22 1.93
C ALA A 24 -13.37 1.61 1.53
N PRO A 25 -12.81 0.72 2.37
CA PRO A 25 -11.46 0.19 2.22
C PRO A 25 -11.35 -0.76 1.03
N TRP A 26 -10.17 -0.79 0.39
CA TRP A 26 -9.84 -1.83 -0.58
C TRP A 26 -9.91 -3.22 0.05
N THR A 27 -10.41 -4.18 -0.74
CA THR A 27 -10.48 -5.57 -0.29
C THR A 27 -9.11 -6.25 -0.43
N ARG A 28 -8.88 -7.30 0.36
CA ARG A 28 -7.70 -8.18 0.20
C ARG A 28 -7.52 -8.64 -1.26
N LYS A 29 -8.61 -8.98 -1.93
CA LYS A 29 -8.58 -9.43 -3.32
C LYS A 29 -8.07 -8.34 -4.27
N MET A 30 -8.50 -7.08 -4.08
CA MET A 30 -8.03 -5.96 -4.90
C MET A 30 -6.51 -5.78 -4.80
N PHE A 31 -5.96 -5.82 -3.58
CA PHE A 31 -4.50 -5.76 -3.40
C PHE A 31 -3.76 -6.93 -4.07
N ARG A 32 -4.29 -8.15 -3.97
CA ARG A 32 -3.68 -9.31 -4.64
C ARG A 32 -3.75 -9.22 -6.16
N ASP A 33 -4.91 -8.84 -6.69
CA ASP A 33 -5.10 -8.67 -8.14
C ASP A 33 -4.13 -7.61 -8.69
N GLU A 34 -3.81 -6.59 -7.89
CA GLU A 34 -2.83 -5.55 -8.21
C GLU A 34 -1.38 -6.06 -8.12
N LEU A 35 -1.07 -6.84 -7.08
CA LEU A 35 0.27 -7.40 -6.84
C LEU A 35 0.68 -8.45 -7.89
N GLU A 36 -0.26 -9.32 -8.29
CA GLU A 36 0.03 -10.48 -9.15
C GLU A 36 -0.51 -10.31 -10.58
N GLY A 37 -1.60 -9.57 -10.74
CA GLY A 37 -2.38 -9.52 -11.97
C GLY A 37 -2.16 -8.29 -12.85
N ASN A 38 -1.57 -7.22 -12.31
CA ASN A 38 -1.37 -5.97 -13.04
C ASN A 38 0.11 -5.65 -13.24
N PRO A 39 0.67 -5.80 -14.45
CA PRO A 39 2.08 -5.53 -14.72
C PRO A 39 2.45 -4.04 -14.67
N PHE A 40 1.46 -3.13 -14.70
CA PHE A 40 1.68 -1.69 -14.57
C PHE A 40 1.65 -1.22 -13.11
N ALA A 41 1.31 -2.12 -12.20
CA ALA A 41 1.24 -1.87 -10.77
C ALA A 41 2.63 -1.68 -10.17
N SER A 42 2.76 -0.69 -9.30
CA SER A 42 3.88 -0.55 -8.40
C SER A 42 3.34 -0.40 -6.99
N LEU A 43 3.62 -1.42 -6.15
CA LEU A 43 3.20 -1.45 -4.76
C LEU A 43 4.43 -1.42 -3.85
N PHE A 44 4.40 -0.50 -2.89
CA PHE A 44 5.46 -0.35 -1.89
C PHE A 44 4.86 -0.21 -0.49
N VAL A 45 5.61 -0.67 0.49
CA VAL A 45 5.30 -0.53 1.90
C VAL A 45 6.37 0.28 2.61
N SER A 46 5.94 1.06 3.62
CA SER A 46 6.85 1.73 4.54
C SER A 46 6.97 0.93 5.82
N ARG A 47 8.20 0.63 6.23
CA ARG A 47 8.49 -0.10 7.47
C ARG A 47 9.21 0.78 8.49
N LYS A 48 8.81 0.65 9.76
CA LYS A 48 9.48 1.25 10.91
C LYS A 48 9.70 0.16 11.96
N ALA A 49 10.98 -0.11 12.25
CA ALA A 49 11.39 -1.16 13.20
C ALA A 49 10.77 -2.54 12.90
N GLY A 50 10.66 -2.89 11.61
CA GLY A 50 10.10 -4.17 11.16
C GLY A 50 8.57 -4.17 10.97
N THR A 51 7.85 -3.16 11.49
CA THR A 51 6.40 -3.05 11.35
C THR A 51 6.03 -2.22 10.13
N ILE A 52 5.04 -2.66 9.35
CA ILE A 52 4.46 -1.87 8.27
C ILE A 52 3.61 -0.75 8.86
N VAL A 53 3.90 0.49 8.44
CA VAL A 53 3.24 1.70 8.93
C VAL A 53 2.51 2.45 7.82
N GLY A 54 2.67 2.05 6.56
CA GLY A 54 1.94 2.61 5.44
C GLY A 54 2.21 1.84 4.15
N HIS A 55 1.41 2.13 3.14
CA HIS A 55 1.48 1.52 1.82
C HIS A 55 1.16 2.53 0.73
N VAL A 56 1.60 2.24 -0.49
CA VAL A 56 1.21 2.96 -1.69
C VAL A 56 1.09 1.99 -2.86
N CYS A 57 0.07 2.20 -3.67
CA CYS A 57 -0.15 1.57 -4.96
C CYS A 57 -0.32 2.67 -6.01
N PHE A 58 0.50 2.62 -7.06
CA PHE A 58 0.40 3.53 -8.19
C PHE A 58 0.70 2.83 -9.50
N TRP A 59 0.19 3.38 -10.59
CA TRP A 59 0.50 2.94 -11.95
C TRP A 59 1.34 3.99 -12.64
N VAL A 60 2.28 3.55 -13.48
CA VAL A 60 3.02 4.42 -14.39
C VAL A 60 2.60 4.08 -15.81
N LEU A 61 1.89 5.00 -16.46
CA LEU A 61 1.39 4.86 -17.81
C LEU A 61 1.93 6.01 -18.66
N PHE A 62 2.84 5.69 -19.58
CA PHE A 62 3.55 6.68 -20.39
C PHE A 62 4.26 7.74 -19.52
N GLU A 63 3.81 8.99 -19.57
CA GLU A 63 4.36 10.13 -18.82
C GLU A 63 3.50 10.49 -17.60
N GLU A 64 2.51 9.65 -17.25
CA GLU A 64 1.59 9.88 -16.15
C GLU A 64 1.80 8.87 -15.01
N LEU A 65 1.72 9.38 -13.77
CA LEU A 65 1.66 8.57 -12.56
C LEU A 65 0.28 8.69 -11.93
N HIS A 66 -0.38 7.55 -11.76
CA HIS A 66 -1.73 7.47 -11.21
C HIS A 66 -1.65 6.81 -9.83
N ILE A 67 -1.88 7.58 -8.77
CA ILE A 67 -1.94 7.04 -7.40
C ILE A 67 -3.32 6.41 -7.21
N MET A 68 -3.35 5.09 -7.03
CA MET A 68 -4.59 4.33 -6.85
C MET A 68 -4.98 4.25 -5.39
N ASN A 69 -4.01 3.99 -4.52
CA ASN A 69 -4.23 3.95 -3.09
C ASN A 69 -2.96 4.35 -2.35
N VAL A 70 -3.10 5.13 -1.27
CA VAL A 70 -2.01 5.48 -0.38
C VAL A 70 -2.56 5.67 1.02
N ALA A 71 -2.00 4.96 1.98
CA ALA A 71 -2.40 5.09 3.38
C ALA A 71 -1.23 4.97 4.33
N VAL A 72 -1.35 5.68 5.45
CA VAL A 72 -0.46 5.56 6.60
C VAL A 72 -1.33 5.22 7.81
N SER A 73 -0.89 4.25 8.60
CA SER A 73 -1.54 3.86 9.85
C SER A 73 -1.84 5.10 10.71
N PRO A 74 -3.05 5.23 11.29
CA PRO A 74 -3.43 6.42 12.05
C PRO A 74 -2.41 6.87 13.09
N ASP A 75 -1.79 5.93 13.81
CA ASP A 75 -0.78 6.18 14.86
C ASP A 75 0.56 6.75 14.34
N HIS A 76 0.74 6.71 13.02
CA HIS A 76 1.99 7.07 12.33
C HIS A 76 1.83 8.26 11.37
N ARG A 77 0.64 8.86 11.27
CA ARG A 77 0.37 10.02 10.42
C ARG A 77 1.05 11.30 10.94
N ARG A 78 1.15 12.32 10.07
CA ARG A 78 1.69 13.67 10.37
C ARG A 78 3.17 13.66 10.77
N ARG A 79 3.95 12.74 10.21
CA ARG A 79 5.39 12.56 10.50
C ARG A 79 6.30 12.73 9.27
N GLY A 80 5.79 13.37 8.22
CA GLY A 80 6.42 13.45 6.90
C GLY A 80 5.88 12.40 5.97
#